data_AF-A0A6M3XWJ2-F1
#
_entry.id   AF-A0A6M3XWJ2-F1
#
_cell.length_a   1.000
_cell.length_b   1.000
_cell.length_c   1.000
_cell.angle_alpha   90.00
_cell.angle_beta   90.00
_cell.angle_gamma   90.00
#
_symmetry.space_group_name_H-M   'P 1'
#
loop_
_entity.id
_entity.type
_entity.pdbx_description
1 polymer ?
#
loop_
_entity_poly.entity_id
_entity_poly.type
_entity_poly.pdbx_seq_one_letter_code
_entity_poly.pdbx_strand_id
1 'polypeptide(L)'
;HAGTKGLRKLSEDGKRRIGEAQKGNHSKRGYITPENVKRKISEANKGNTSYWKGKNLPEETKKKISDARQGKYTGEKNPFFGKQHSEETRHKISEKTIGRPSSMKGKKHSEETLQKMSEIHKGCIPWNKGRTGLQSHSEESKKKVSDALKGKKMGEDNPNWNGGTSFEPYCHKFNEKLREQIRERDGRTCQLCGAKENGRRLTVHHIHYLKSDCEPDLIALCIRCNGKVNYNRDHYEELFMSKLIERGLVTCTPIPTQKE
;
A
#
# COMPACT_ATOMS: atom_id res chain seq x y z
N HIS A 1 39.92 24.97 46.74
CA HIS A 1 40.16 23.83 45.83
C HIS A 1 39.33 22.63 46.26
N ALA A 2 38.21 22.34 45.59
CA ALA A 2 37.43 21.13 45.82
C ALA A 2 37.84 20.08 44.79
N GLY A 3 38.52 19.02 45.24
CA GLY A 3 39.05 17.94 44.41
C GLY A 3 37.95 17.16 43.70
N THR A 4 38.15 16.93 42.40
CA THR A 4 37.34 16.06 41.56
C THR A 4 37.41 14.63 42.06
N LYS A 5 36.31 14.11 42.61
CA LYS A 5 36.16 12.68 42.94
C LYS A 5 36.20 11.87 41.65
N GLY A 6 37.34 11.25 41.36
CA GLY A 6 37.54 10.37 40.22
C GLY A 6 36.52 9.21 40.23
N LEU A 7 35.87 9.00 39.09
CA LEU A 7 35.05 7.82 38.81
C LEU A 7 35.94 6.57 38.93
N ARG A 8 35.70 5.76 39.97
CA ARG A 8 36.37 4.47 40.14
C ARG A 8 36.03 3.56 38.96
N LYS A 9 37.00 3.28 38.08
CA LYS A 9 36.87 2.28 37.03
C LYS A 9 36.78 0.89 37.68
N LEU A 10 35.71 0.16 37.37
CA LEU A 10 35.54 -1.23 37.78
C LEU A 10 36.64 -2.10 37.16
N SER A 11 37.23 -2.99 37.96
CA SER A 11 38.17 -4.00 37.47
C SER A 11 37.48 -4.97 36.50
N GLU A 12 38.25 -5.58 35.60
CA GLU A 12 37.72 -6.58 34.65
C GLU A 12 36.99 -7.72 35.36
N ASP A 13 37.49 -8.13 36.53
CA ASP A 13 36.86 -9.17 37.34
C ASP A 13 35.55 -8.67 37.99
N GLY A 14 35.47 -7.38 38.33
CA GLY A 14 34.24 -6.73 38.77
C GLY A 14 33.19 -6.65 37.65
N LYS A 15 33.61 -6.34 36.42
CA LYS A 15 32.72 -6.36 35.24
C LYS A 15 32.23 -7.77 34.94
N ARG A 16 33.10 -8.78 35.05
CA ARG A 16 32.76 -10.19 34.87
C ARG A 16 31.73 -10.66 35.89
N ARG A 17 31.91 -10.35 37.18
CA ARG A 17 30.95 -10.68 38.25
C ARG A 17 29.59 -10.02 38.05
N ILE A 18 29.57 -8.76 37.61
CA ILE A 18 28.31 -8.06 37.28
C ILE A 18 27.64 -8.72 36.07
N GLY A 19 28.41 -9.10 35.04
CA GLY A 19 27.91 -9.82 33.88
C GLY A 19 27.35 -11.19 34.21
N GLU A 20 28.01 -11.96 35.09
CA GLU A 20 27.54 -13.26 35.59
C GLU A 20 26.27 -13.12 36.44
N ALA A 21 26.18 -12.13 37.32
CA ALA A 21 24.99 -11.84 38.10
C ALA A 21 23.78 -11.43 37.22
N GLN A 22 24.03 -10.85 36.04
CA GLN A 22 23.00 -10.46 35.09
C GLN A 22 22.56 -11.58 34.14
N LYS A 23 23.33 -12.69 34.02
CA LYS A 23 23.03 -13.82 33.11
C LYS A 23 21.77 -14.63 33.46
N GLY A 24 21.14 -14.37 34.61
CA GLY A 24 19.86 -14.97 35.00
C GLY A 24 18.76 -13.96 35.29
N ASN A 25 19.03 -12.65 35.20
CA ASN A 25 18.04 -11.60 35.49
C ASN A 25 17.17 -11.29 34.26
N HIS A 26 16.56 -12.34 33.70
CA HIS A 26 15.45 -12.20 32.78
C HIS A 26 14.17 -12.03 33.59
N SER A 27 13.99 -10.87 34.23
CA SER A 27 12.66 -10.52 34.71
C SER A 27 11.71 -10.47 33.50
N LYS A 28 10.87 -11.51 33.38
CA LYS A 28 9.66 -11.60 32.56
C LYS A 28 9.81 -11.49 31.03
N ARG A 29 10.87 -12.03 30.43
CA ARG A 29 10.89 -12.18 28.96
C ARG A 29 10.22 -13.50 28.56
N GLY A 30 8.94 -13.44 28.18
CA GLY A 30 8.18 -14.61 27.70
C GLY A 30 7.12 -15.19 28.66
N TYR A 31 6.98 -14.63 29.87
CA TYR A 31 5.90 -15.02 30.78
C TYR A 31 4.55 -14.56 30.22
N ILE A 32 3.73 -15.49 29.71
CA ILE A 32 2.38 -15.22 29.26
C ILE A 32 1.51 -15.12 30.51
N THR A 33 1.08 -13.89 30.83
CA THR A 33 0.15 -13.65 31.94
C THR A 33 -1.15 -14.43 31.69
N PRO A 34 -1.58 -15.31 32.61
CA PRO A 34 -2.85 -16.02 32.50
C PRO A 34 -4.04 -15.07 32.33
N GLU A 35 -5.06 -15.48 31.57
CA GLU A 35 -6.18 -14.60 31.18
C GLU A 35 -6.98 -14.09 32.39
N ASN A 36 -7.13 -14.92 33.42
CA ASN A 36 -7.73 -14.54 34.70
C ASN A 36 -6.93 -13.45 35.43
N VAL A 37 -5.60 -13.47 35.35
CA VAL A 37 -4.72 -12.45 35.94
C VAL A 37 -4.77 -11.16 35.13
N LYS A 38 -4.79 -11.25 33.78
CA LYS A 38 -5.00 -10.07 32.92
C LYS A 38 -6.34 -9.40 33.22
N ARG A 39 -7.40 -10.18 33.41
CA ARG A 39 -8.73 -9.68 33.77
C ARG A 39 -8.71 -8.95 35.13
N LYS A 40 -8.11 -9.56 36.16
CA LYS A 40 -7.94 -8.92 37.48
C LYS A 40 -7.14 -7.61 37.40
N ILE A 41 -6.05 -7.59 36.64
CA ILE A 41 -5.25 -6.36 36.42
C ILE A 41 -6.05 -5.30 35.65
N SER A 42 -6.84 -5.72 34.65
CA SER A 42 -7.69 -4.82 33.88
C SER A 42 -8.77 -4.20 34.77
N GLU A 43 -9.45 -5.01 35.59
CA GLU A 43 -10.46 -4.58 36.55
C GLU A 43 -9.89 -3.64 37.61
N ALA A 44 -8.73 -3.95 38.18
CA ALA A 44 -8.06 -3.09 39.15
C ALA A 44 -7.61 -1.73 38.56
N ASN A 45 -7.34 -1.67 37.25
CA ASN A 45 -6.96 -0.44 36.56
C ASN A 45 -8.14 0.29 35.91
N LYS A 46 -9.37 -0.26 35.96
CA LYS A 46 -10.57 0.47 35.51
C LYS A 46 -10.76 1.67 36.44
N GLY A 47 -10.70 2.87 35.86
CA GLY A 47 -10.83 4.12 36.61
C GLY A 47 -9.53 4.67 37.19
N ASN A 48 -8.43 3.89 37.20
CA ASN A 48 -7.10 4.42 37.54
C ASN A 48 -6.51 5.17 36.35
N THR A 49 -7.03 6.37 36.11
CA THR A 49 -6.51 7.25 35.08
C THR A 49 -5.36 8.06 35.64
N SER A 50 -4.18 7.94 35.03
CA SER A 50 -3.07 8.85 35.29
C SER A 50 -3.57 10.29 35.28
N TYR A 51 -3.12 11.13 36.21
CA TYR A 51 -3.45 12.56 36.30
C TYR A 51 -3.31 13.30 34.95
N TRP A 52 -2.40 12.84 34.10
CA TRP A 52 -2.10 13.42 32.79
C TRP A 52 -2.99 12.91 31.66
N LYS A 53 -3.86 11.92 31.91
CA LYS A 53 -4.73 11.34 30.87
C LYS A 53 -5.72 12.39 30.38
N GLY A 54 -5.64 12.73 29.09
CA GLY A 54 -6.50 13.74 28.45
C GLY A 54 -6.11 15.19 28.72
N LYS A 55 -5.11 15.46 29.58
CA LYS A 55 -4.59 16.82 29.79
C LYS A 55 -3.56 17.14 28.71
N ASN A 56 -3.81 18.23 27.97
CA ASN A 56 -2.81 18.79 27.08
C ASN A 56 -1.97 19.81 27.84
N LEU A 57 -0.66 19.85 27.55
CA LEU A 57 0.18 20.93 28.07
C LEU A 57 -0.36 22.28 27.57
N PRO A 58 -0.30 23.35 28.39
CA PRO A 58 -0.59 24.70 27.94
C PRO A 58 0.27 25.07 26.72
N GLU A 59 -0.28 25.85 25.80
CA GLU A 59 0.40 26.17 24.53
C GLU A 59 1.73 26.90 24.76
N GLU A 60 1.78 27.75 25.79
CA GLU A 60 3.01 28.40 26.25
C GLU A 60 4.06 27.38 26.72
N THR A 61 3.65 26.33 27.44
CA THR A 61 4.57 25.28 27.90
C THR A 61 5.06 24.42 26.74
N LYS A 62 4.19 24.08 25.78
CA LYS A 62 4.60 23.38 24.55
C LYS A 62 5.62 24.20 23.76
N LYS A 63 5.38 25.51 23.64
CA LYS A 63 6.29 26.44 22.97
C LYS A 63 7.66 26.48 23.67
N LYS A 64 7.69 26.64 25.00
CA LYS A 64 8.94 26.60 25.80
C LYS A 64 9.73 25.30 25.59
N ILE A 65 9.06 24.15 25.56
CA ILE A 65 9.72 22.85 25.31
C ILE A 65 10.23 22.77 23.86
N SER A 66 9.45 23.26 22.89
CA SER A 66 9.87 23.32 21.49
C SER A 66 11.12 24.18 21.34
N ASP A 67 11.08 25.43 21.82
CA ASP A 67 12.18 26.40 21.72
C ASP A 67 13.46 25.87 22.38
N ALA A 68 13.36 25.24 23.55
CA ALA A 68 14.50 24.61 24.23
C ALA A 68 15.11 23.41 23.49
N ARG A 69 14.34 22.76 22.60
CA ARG A 69 14.80 21.62 21.79
C ARG A 69 15.23 22.02 20.39
N GLN A 70 14.79 23.18 19.89
CA GLN A 70 15.15 23.67 18.57
C GLN A 70 16.66 23.72 18.42
N GLY A 71 17.17 23.07 17.37
CA GLY A 71 18.59 23.06 17.04
C GLY A 71 19.49 22.19 17.93
N LYS A 72 19.01 21.59 19.04
CA LYS A 72 19.86 20.89 20.01
C LYS A 72 20.47 19.58 19.47
N TYR A 73 19.79 18.92 18.54
CA TYR A 73 20.20 17.63 17.98
C TYR A 73 20.16 17.62 16.45
N THR A 74 20.39 18.77 15.84
CA THR A 74 20.38 18.94 14.38
C THR A 74 21.79 19.21 13.87
N GLY A 75 22.12 18.66 12.69
CA GLY A 75 23.46 18.80 12.11
C GLY A 75 24.54 18.31 13.08
N GLU A 76 25.64 19.05 13.15
CA GLU A 76 26.81 18.74 14.00
C GLU A 76 26.51 18.64 15.49
N LYS A 77 25.42 19.25 15.97
CA LYS A 77 25.01 19.16 17.38
C LYS A 77 24.42 17.80 17.74
N ASN A 78 24.08 16.96 16.75
CA ASN A 78 23.69 15.58 16.98
C ASN A 78 24.93 14.75 17.35
N PRO A 79 24.97 14.05 18.51
CA PRO A 79 26.09 13.18 18.89
C PRO A 79 26.46 12.07 17.89
N PHE A 80 25.55 11.77 16.95
CA PHE A 80 25.72 10.79 15.88
C PHE A 80 25.97 11.42 14.51
N PHE A 81 26.11 12.75 14.41
CA PHE A 81 26.42 13.41 13.14
C PHE A 81 27.77 12.94 12.59
N GLY A 82 27.79 12.56 11.31
CA GLY A 82 29.00 12.06 10.64
C GLY A 82 29.47 10.67 11.06
N LYS A 83 28.87 10.05 12.08
CA LYS A 83 29.23 8.69 12.52
C LYS A 83 28.50 7.65 11.69
N GLN A 84 29.23 6.68 11.15
CA GLN A 84 28.65 5.50 10.52
C GLN A 84 28.82 4.27 11.40
N HIS A 85 27.79 3.42 11.44
CA HIS A 85 27.91 2.11 12.07
C HIS A 85 28.88 1.23 11.27
N SER A 86 29.72 0.46 11.96
CA SER A 86 30.57 -0.56 11.33
C SER A 86 29.71 -1.57 10.57
N GLU A 87 30.28 -2.21 9.54
CA GLU A 87 29.58 -3.24 8.77
C GLU A 87 29.04 -4.37 9.66
N GLU A 88 29.85 -4.82 10.62
CA GLU A 88 29.44 -5.82 11.62
C GLU A 88 28.21 -5.36 12.43
N THR A 89 28.18 -4.10 12.84
CA THR A 89 27.04 -3.54 13.60
C THR A 89 25.81 -3.43 12.70
N ARG A 90 25.97 -3.00 11.45
CA ARG A 90 24.88 -2.92 10.47
C ARG A 90 24.30 -4.30 10.18
N HIS A 91 25.16 -5.31 10.04
CA HIS A 91 24.76 -6.71 9.84
C HIS A 91 23.93 -7.21 11.03
N LYS A 92 24.42 -7.06 12.26
CA LYS A 92 23.69 -7.47 13.48
C LYS A 92 22.33 -6.79 13.63
N ILE A 93 22.20 -5.54 13.21
CA ILE A 93 20.91 -4.82 13.19
C ILE A 93 20.01 -5.43 12.12
N SER A 94 20.52 -5.65 10.91
CA SER A 94 19.79 -6.24 9.78
C SER A 94 19.25 -7.63 10.11
N GLU A 95 20.08 -8.51 10.66
CA GLU A 95 19.68 -9.87 11.06
C GLU A 95 18.55 -9.88 12.09
N LYS A 96 18.49 -8.87 12.96
CA LYS A 96 17.44 -8.77 13.98
C LYS A 96 16.15 -8.12 13.48
N THR A 97 16.20 -7.39 12.36
CA THR A 97 15.05 -6.70 11.79
C THR A 97 14.42 -7.47 10.65
N ILE A 98 15.21 -8.28 9.91
CA ILE A 98 14.71 -9.10 8.82
C ILE A 98 13.63 -10.07 9.32
N GLY A 99 12.52 -10.14 8.60
CA GLY A 99 11.38 -11.00 8.94
C GLY A 99 10.53 -10.54 10.13
N ARG A 100 10.93 -9.51 10.89
CA ARG A 100 10.13 -9.02 12.03
C ARG A 100 8.89 -8.27 11.52
N PRO A 101 7.68 -8.79 11.75
CA PRO A 101 6.48 -8.11 11.30
C PRO A 101 6.29 -6.81 12.08
N SER A 102 5.77 -5.77 11.41
CA SER A 102 5.28 -4.59 12.11
C SER A 102 4.21 -5.00 13.12
N SER A 103 4.15 -4.31 14.27
CA SER A 103 3.07 -4.49 15.27
C SER A 103 1.67 -4.25 14.67
N MET A 104 1.61 -3.54 13.54
CA MET A 104 0.40 -3.23 12.79
C MET A 104 0.15 -4.20 11.61
N LYS A 105 1.00 -5.21 11.39
CA LYS A 105 0.80 -6.18 10.30
C LYS A 105 -0.54 -6.88 10.48
N GLY A 106 -1.41 -6.79 9.47
CA GLY A 106 -2.75 -7.39 9.48
C GLY A 106 -3.81 -6.62 10.28
N LYS A 107 -3.46 -5.55 11.00
CA LYS A 107 -4.43 -4.71 11.72
C LYS A 107 -4.92 -3.59 10.82
N LYS A 108 -6.24 -3.43 10.70
CA LYS A 108 -6.86 -2.29 10.01
C LYS A 108 -7.12 -1.16 11.00
N HIS A 109 -6.95 0.09 10.56
CA HIS A 109 -7.38 1.25 11.34
C HIS A 109 -8.91 1.28 11.44
N SER A 110 -9.44 1.81 12.55
CA SER A 110 -10.87 2.04 12.68
C SER A 110 -11.34 3.09 11.67
N GLU A 111 -12.61 3.04 11.29
CA GLU A 111 -13.21 3.97 10.35
C GLU A 111 -13.10 5.43 10.84
N GLU A 112 -13.34 5.66 12.14
CA GLU A 112 -13.13 6.97 12.77
C GLU A 112 -11.68 7.47 12.62
N THR A 113 -10.69 6.58 12.76
CA THR A 113 -9.27 6.94 12.61
C THR A 113 -8.93 7.26 11.15
N LEU A 114 -9.47 6.48 10.21
CA LEU A 114 -9.31 6.72 8.77
C LEU A 114 -9.93 8.06 8.37
N GLN A 115 -11.09 8.39 8.91
CA GLN A 115 -11.76 9.66 8.68
C GLN A 115 -10.93 10.84 9.20
N LYS A 116 -10.44 10.78 10.44
CA LYS A 116 -9.54 11.80 11.01
C LYS A 116 -8.28 11.98 10.18
N MET A 117 -7.65 10.88 9.73
CA MET A 117 -6.49 10.96 8.85
C MET A 117 -6.85 11.56 7.49
N SER A 118 -8.01 11.24 6.92
CA SER A 118 -8.48 11.83 5.65
C SER A 118 -8.71 13.34 5.78
N GLU A 119 -9.37 13.77 6.85
CA GLU A 119 -9.65 15.19 7.12
C GLU A 119 -8.38 16.02 7.27
N ILE A 120 -7.37 15.50 7.96
CA ILE A 120 -6.06 16.16 8.09
C ILE A 120 -5.39 16.36 6.73
N HIS A 121 -5.50 15.38 5.82
CA HIS A 121 -4.85 15.45 4.51
C HIS A 121 -5.69 16.17 3.44
N LYS A 122 -6.98 16.42 3.69
CA LYS A 122 -7.84 17.20 2.79
C LYS A 122 -7.28 18.62 2.70
N GLY A 123 -6.92 19.03 1.49
CA GLY A 123 -6.39 20.37 1.22
C GLY A 123 -4.89 20.53 1.49
N CYS A 124 -4.19 19.52 1.99
CA CYS A 124 -2.73 19.54 2.03
C CYS A 124 -2.18 19.54 0.59
N ILE A 125 -1.64 20.67 0.17
CA ILE A 125 -0.93 20.79 -1.08
C ILE A 125 0.43 20.09 -0.91
N PRO A 126 0.76 19.08 -1.72
CA PRO A 126 2.11 18.51 -1.72
C PRO A 126 3.14 19.62 -1.91
N TRP A 127 4.21 19.61 -1.12
CA TRP A 127 5.25 20.66 -1.12
C TRP A 127 5.91 20.86 -2.50
N ASN A 128 5.79 19.87 -3.40
CA ASN A 128 6.30 19.85 -4.77
C ASN A 128 5.24 20.21 -5.84
N LYS A 129 3.99 20.51 -5.47
CA LYS A 129 2.94 20.91 -6.43
C LYS A 129 3.34 22.20 -7.14
N GLY A 130 3.40 22.17 -8.47
CA GLY A 130 3.82 23.32 -9.30
C GLY A 130 5.33 23.55 -9.35
N ARG A 131 6.13 22.74 -8.64
CA ARG A 131 7.59 22.80 -8.67
C ARG A 131 8.14 21.75 -9.64
N THR A 132 7.77 21.88 -10.91
CA THR A 132 8.29 21.03 -11.98
C THR A 132 9.80 21.28 -12.15
N GLY A 133 10.63 20.23 -12.00
CA GLY A 133 12.08 20.32 -12.19
C GLY A 133 12.93 20.61 -10.94
N LEU A 134 12.32 20.93 -9.78
CA LEU A 134 13.07 21.27 -8.55
C LEU A 134 13.80 20.08 -7.91
N GLN A 135 13.46 18.86 -8.34
CA GLN A 135 14.06 17.61 -7.90
C GLN A 135 14.23 16.68 -9.10
N SER A 136 14.92 17.15 -10.15
CA SER A 136 15.40 16.22 -11.17
C SER A 136 16.56 15.43 -10.58
N HIS A 137 16.38 14.12 -10.48
CA HIS A 137 17.51 13.20 -10.32
C HIS A 137 18.60 13.54 -11.36
N SER A 138 19.87 13.40 -11.00
CA SER A 138 20.95 13.50 -11.99
C SER A 138 20.71 12.48 -13.11
N GLU A 139 21.19 12.77 -14.33
CA GLU A 139 21.09 11.82 -15.44
C GLU A 139 21.69 10.46 -15.09
N GLU A 140 22.78 10.45 -14.31
CA GLU A 140 23.38 9.23 -13.76
C GLU A 140 22.43 8.47 -12.82
N SER A 141 21.73 9.17 -11.93
CA SER A 141 20.74 8.55 -11.02
C SER A 141 19.53 8.01 -11.79
N LYS A 142 19.05 8.74 -12.81
CA LYS A 142 17.99 8.28 -13.71
C LYS A 142 18.41 7.01 -14.44
N LYS A 143 19.65 6.98 -14.96
CA LYS A 143 20.23 5.82 -15.62
C LYS A 143 20.32 4.61 -14.69
N LYS A 144 20.85 4.78 -13.48
CA LYS A 144 20.93 3.71 -12.47
C LYS A 144 19.56 3.11 -12.13
N VAL A 145 18.53 3.95 -11.95
CA VAL A 145 17.17 3.48 -11.71
C VAL A 145 16.61 2.76 -12.95
N SER A 146 16.81 3.31 -14.14
CA SER A 146 16.39 2.69 -15.41
C SER A 146 17.01 1.31 -15.59
N ASP A 147 18.34 1.21 -15.46
CA ASP A 147 19.09 -0.04 -15.59
C ASP A 147 18.66 -1.06 -14.53
N ALA A 148 18.41 -0.62 -13.30
CA ALA A 148 17.95 -1.50 -12.22
C ALA A 148 16.51 -2.03 -12.41
N LEU A 149 15.66 -1.31 -13.16
CA LEU A 149 14.29 -1.70 -13.45
C LEU A 149 14.14 -2.41 -14.80
N LYS A 150 15.14 -2.31 -15.68
CA LYS A 150 15.10 -2.92 -17.01
C LYS A 150 14.82 -4.43 -16.92
N GLY A 151 13.80 -4.89 -17.63
CA GLY A 151 13.37 -6.29 -17.64
C GLY A 151 12.56 -6.73 -16.42
N LYS A 152 12.50 -5.95 -15.33
CA LYS A 152 11.67 -6.30 -14.17
C LYS A 152 10.21 -5.98 -14.45
N LYS A 153 9.31 -6.87 -14.02
CA LYS A 153 7.85 -6.72 -14.21
C LYS A 153 7.44 -6.58 -15.68
N MET A 154 8.15 -7.27 -16.57
CA MET A 154 7.85 -7.37 -17.99
C MET A 154 7.52 -8.82 -18.33
N GLY A 155 6.68 -9.04 -19.35
CA GLY A 155 6.29 -10.40 -19.73
C GLY A 155 5.78 -11.19 -18.53
N GLU A 156 6.26 -12.42 -18.37
CA GLU A 156 5.85 -13.34 -17.31
C GLU A 156 6.13 -12.84 -15.89
N ASP A 157 7.14 -11.97 -15.72
CA ASP A 157 7.48 -11.38 -14.42
C ASP A 157 6.48 -10.30 -13.97
N ASN A 158 5.57 -9.88 -14.84
CA ASN A 158 4.47 -9.00 -14.47
C ASN A 158 3.31 -9.81 -13.90
N PRO A 159 2.85 -9.58 -12.65
CA PRO A 159 1.70 -10.28 -12.07
C PRO A 159 0.41 -10.15 -12.89
N ASN A 160 0.31 -9.13 -13.74
CA ASN A 160 -0.82 -8.91 -14.63
C ASN A 160 -0.63 -9.54 -16.03
N TRP A 161 0.48 -10.24 -16.28
CA TRP A 161 0.68 -10.94 -17.54
C TRP A 161 -0.18 -12.19 -17.60
N ASN A 162 -0.97 -12.27 -18.66
CA ASN A 162 -1.96 -13.31 -18.85
C ASN A 162 -1.55 -14.19 -20.04
N GLY A 163 -0.42 -14.89 -19.94
CA GLY A 163 -0.01 -15.89 -20.93
C GLY A 163 0.15 -15.37 -22.36
N GLY A 164 0.39 -14.07 -22.55
CA GLY A 164 0.51 -13.49 -23.88
C GLY A 164 -0.80 -13.43 -24.68
N THR A 165 -1.98 -13.42 -24.04
CA THR A 165 -3.27 -13.28 -24.76
C THR A 165 -3.30 -12.06 -25.69
N SER A 166 -2.47 -11.03 -25.47
CA SER A 166 -2.28 -9.92 -26.41
C SER A 166 -1.82 -10.33 -27.82
N PHE A 167 -1.08 -11.43 -27.95
CA PHE A 167 -0.56 -11.96 -29.23
C PHE A 167 -1.55 -12.88 -29.96
N GLU A 168 -2.62 -13.31 -29.30
CA GLU A 168 -3.65 -14.13 -29.94
C GLU A 168 -4.32 -13.38 -31.09
N PRO A 169 -4.56 -14.07 -32.22
CA PRO A 169 -5.19 -13.47 -33.38
C PRO A 169 -6.64 -13.10 -33.05
N TYR A 170 -7.04 -11.90 -33.48
CA TYR A 170 -8.44 -11.51 -33.47
C TYR A 170 -9.20 -12.23 -34.59
N CYS A 171 -10.50 -12.37 -34.43
CA CYS A 171 -11.39 -12.74 -35.54
C CYS A 171 -11.17 -11.81 -36.74
N HIS A 172 -11.21 -12.37 -37.96
CA HIS A 172 -11.10 -11.59 -39.20
C HIS A 172 -12.19 -10.50 -39.33
N LYS A 173 -13.34 -10.69 -38.68
CA LYS A 173 -14.43 -9.71 -38.62
C LYS A 173 -14.15 -8.52 -37.69
N PHE A 174 -13.17 -8.62 -36.77
CA PHE A 174 -12.84 -7.58 -35.81
C PHE A 174 -12.07 -6.41 -36.45
N ASN A 175 -12.72 -5.71 -37.37
CA ASN A 175 -12.17 -4.59 -38.12
C ASN A 175 -12.74 -3.24 -37.63
N GLU A 176 -12.34 -2.13 -38.25
CA GLU A 176 -12.85 -0.81 -37.88
C GLU A 176 -14.36 -0.66 -38.14
N LYS A 177 -14.89 -1.28 -39.19
CA LYS A 177 -16.31 -1.25 -39.54
C LYS A 177 -17.15 -1.89 -38.44
N LEU A 178 -16.80 -3.10 -38.00
CA LEU A 178 -17.50 -3.77 -36.89
C LEU A 178 -17.41 -2.94 -35.61
N ARG A 179 -16.23 -2.39 -35.30
CA ARG A 179 -16.06 -1.55 -34.11
C ARG A 179 -16.94 -0.30 -34.13
N GLU A 180 -17.14 0.32 -35.29
CA GLU A 180 -18.05 1.46 -35.42
C GLU A 180 -19.52 1.04 -35.27
N GLN A 181 -19.93 -0.07 -35.89
CA GLN A 181 -21.29 -0.60 -35.74
C GLN A 181 -21.64 -0.87 -34.27
N ILE A 182 -20.70 -1.43 -33.49
CA ILE A 182 -20.92 -1.67 -32.06
C ILE A 182 -21.06 -0.35 -31.28
N ARG A 183 -20.27 0.68 -31.61
CA ARG A 183 -20.41 2.00 -30.99
C ARG A 183 -21.75 2.65 -31.33
N GLU A 184 -22.21 2.55 -32.57
CA GLU A 184 -23.51 3.06 -32.99
C GLU A 184 -24.64 2.32 -32.29
N ARG A 185 -24.59 0.97 -32.25
CA ARG A 185 -25.54 0.12 -31.50
C ARG A 185 -25.63 0.50 -30.03
N ASP A 186 -24.49 0.82 -29.41
CA ASP A 186 -24.38 1.20 -28.01
C ASP A 186 -24.56 2.71 -27.78
N GLY A 187 -25.07 3.44 -28.78
CA GLY A 187 -25.42 4.85 -28.68
C GLY A 187 -24.23 5.77 -28.39
N ARG A 188 -23.01 5.35 -28.75
CA ARG A 188 -21.73 5.98 -28.40
C ARG A 188 -21.61 6.28 -26.90
N THR A 189 -22.17 5.38 -26.09
CA THR A 189 -22.14 5.46 -24.63
C THR A 189 -21.48 4.21 -24.03
N CYS A 190 -20.66 4.42 -22.99
CA CYS A 190 -20.07 3.32 -22.23
C CYS A 190 -21.17 2.50 -21.56
N GLN A 191 -21.24 1.21 -21.86
CA GLN A 191 -22.30 0.33 -21.34
C GLN A 191 -22.17 -0.02 -19.86
N LEU A 192 -21.04 0.34 -19.22
CA LEU A 192 -20.84 0.18 -17.79
C LEU A 192 -21.14 1.45 -16.98
N CYS A 193 -20.72 2.63 -17.45
CA CYS A 193 -20.82 3.88 -16.66
C CYS A 193 -21.63 5.00 -17.33
N GLY A 194 -22.16 4.80 -18.54
CA GLY A 194 -22.95 5.79 -19.28
C GLY A 194 -22.15 6.95 -19.89
N ALA A 195 -20.83 6.99 -19.72
CA ALA A 195 -20.01 8.06 -20.28
C ALA A 195 -20.08 8.08 -21.82
N LYS A 196 -20.38 9.26 -22.38
CA LYS A 196 -20.36 9.52 -23.83
C LYS A 196 -18.93 9.75 -24.33
N GLU A 197 -18.72 9.57 -25.63
CA GLU A 197 -17.48 9.97 -26.29
C GLU A 197 -17.23 11.47 -26.14
N ASN A 198 -16.02 11.84 -25.70
CA ASN A 198 -15.61 13.23 -25.52
C ASN A 198 -14.19 13.41 -26.09
N GLY A 199 -14.09 13.52 -27.42
CA GLY A 199 -12.81 13.59 -28.16
C GLY A 199 -12.03 12.28 -28.24
N ARG A 200 -12.51 11.20 -27.60
CA ARG A 200 -11.93 9.85 -27.66
C ARG A 200 -13.02 8.81 -27.90
N ARG A 201 -12.80 7.96 -28.91
CA ARG A 201 -13.69 6.84 -29.24
C ARG A 201 -13.72 5.78 -28.14
N LEU A 202 -14.88 5.17 -27.89
CA LEU A 202 -15.02 4.04 -26.98
C LEU A 202 -14.23 2.83 -27.49
N THR A 203 -13.72 2.05 -26.55
CA THR A 203 -13.07 0.76 -26.80
C THR A 203 -14.15 -0.30 -26.94
N VAL A 204 -13.98 -1.20 -27.91
CA VAL A 204 -14.86 -2.37 -28.07
C VAL A 204 -14.19 -3.55 -27.37
N HIS A 205 -14.87 -4.11 -26.38
CA HIS A 205 -14.39 -5.15 -25.49
C HIS A 205 -15.10 -6.47 -25.79
N HIS A 206 -14.36 -7.58 -25.71
CA HIS A 206 -14.88 -8.95 -25.85
C HIS A 206 -15.44 -9.42 -24.50
N ILE A 207 -16.73 -9.74 -24.41
CA ILE A 207 -17.39 -10.01 -23.11
C ILE A 207 -16.79 -11.27 -22.45
N HIS A 208 -16.55 -12.33 -23.22
CA HIS A 208 -15.94 -13.58 -22.74
C HIS A 208 -14.40 -13.58 -22.84
N TYR A 209 -13.77 -12.45 -23.19
CA TYR A 209 -12.31 -12.32 -23.34
C TYR A 209 -11.68 -13.23 -24.41
N LEU A 210 -12.50 -13.81 -25.29
CA LEU A 210 -12.08 -14.62 -26.43
C LEU A 210 -11.97 -13.73 -27.67
N LYS A 211 -10.75 -13.43 -28.11
CA LYS A 211 -10.53 -12.55 -29.27
C LYS A 211 -10.98 -13.12 -30.61
N SER A 212 -11.17 -14.43 -30.68
CA SER A 212 -11.64 -15.15 -31.86
C SER A 212 -13.15 -15.05 -32.05
N ASP A 213 -13.91 -14.76 -30.99
CA ASP A 213 -15.35 -14.55 -31.04
C ASP A 213 -15.64 -13.05 -31.22
N CYS A 214 -16.61 -12.68 -32.06
CA CYS A 214 -16.87 -11.27 -32.37
C CYS A 214 -18.35 -10.93 -32.49
N GLU A 215 -19.24 -11.91 -32.52
CA GLU A 215 -20.67 -11.68 -32.66
C GLU A 215 -21.40 -12.79 -31.89
N PRO A 216 -22.21 -12.46 -30.85
CA PRO A 216 -22.57 -11.14 -30.32
C PRO A 216 -21.64 -10.60 -29.21
N ASP A 217 -20.47 -11.21 -29.00
CA ASP A 217 -19.55 -11.05 -27.85
C ASP A 217 -18.89 -9.66 -27.66
N LEU A 218 -19.44 -8.57 -28.19
CA LEU A 218 -18.79 -7.26 -28.19
C LEU A 218 -19.62 -6.20 -27.46
N ILE A 219 -18.93 -5.33 -26.71
CA ILE A 219 -19.56 -4.23 -25.96
C ILE A 219 -18.70 -2.95 -25.96
N ALA A 220 -19.32 -1.77 -26.04
CA ALA A 220 -18.63 -0.49 -26.02
C ALA A 220 -18.35 0.01 -24.58
N LEU A 221 -17.07 0.25 -24.25
CA LEU A 221 -16.61 0.72 -22.94
C LEU A 221 -15.68 1.94 -23.06
N CYS A 222 -15.71 2.83 -22.07
CA CYS A 222 -14.69 3.88 -21.95
C CYS A 222 -13.38 3.28 -21.44
N ILE A 223 -12.25 3.97 -21.67
CA ILE A 223 -10.91 3.45 -21.30
C ILE A 223 -10.80 3.05 -19.82
N ARG A 224 -11.48 3.79 -18.93
CA ARG A 224 -11.49 3.50 -17.49
C ARG A 224 -12.23 2.20 -17.19
N CYS A 225 -13.38 1.99 -17.83
CA CYS A 225 -14.17 0.77 -17.66
C CYS A 225 -13.49 -0.43 -18.30
N ASN A 226 -12.89 -0.26 -19.48
CA ASN A 226 -12.11 -1.31 -20.16
C ASN A 226 -10.96 -1.84 -19.28
N GLY A 227 -10.26 -0.96 -18.56
CA GLY A 227 -9.24 -1.40 -17.60
C GLY A 227 -9.84 -2.10 -16.37
N LYS A 228 -11.00 -1.65 -15.90
CA LYS A 228 -11.69 -2.17 -14.71
C LYS A 228 -12.15 -3.62 -14.91
N VAL A 229 -12.67 -3.94 -16.09
CA VAL A 229 -13.29 -5.25 -16.36
C VAL A 229 -12.28 -6.39 -16.44
N ASN A 230 -10.97 -6.12 -16.54
CA ASN A 230 -9.95 -7.19 -16.65
C ASN A 230 -9.68 -8.00 -15.37
N TYR A 231 -10.11 -7.52 -14.19
CA TYR A 231 -9.77 -8.13 -12.89
C TYR A 231 -10.85 -9.04 -12.29
N ASN A 232 -12.12 -8.89 -12.67
CA ASN A 232 -13.25 -9.69 -12.14
C ASN A 232 -14.12 -10.16 -13.31
N ARG A 233 -13.53 -11.00 -14.15
CA ARG A 233 -14.04 -11.33 -15.49
C ARG A 233 -15.42 -11.96 -15.42
N ASP A 234 -15.60 -12.99 -14.58
CA ASP A 234 -16.86 -13.72 -14.40
C ASP A 234 -18.02 -12.77 -14.07
N HIS A 235 -17.83 -11.86 -13.11
CA HIS A 235 -18.86 -10.89 -12.74
C HIS A 235 -19.25 -9.95 -13.90
N TYR A 236 -18.27 -9.49 -14.68
CA TYR A 236 -18.53 -8.57 -15.79
C TYR A 236 -19.07 -9.29 -17.02
N GLU A 237 -18.66 -10.53 -17.25
CA GLU A 237 -19.22 -11.42 -18.26
C GLU A 237 -20.72 -11.59 -18.02
N GLU A 238 -21.11 -12.03 -16.82
CA GLU A 238 -22.52 -12.17 -16.41
C GLU A 238 -23.29 -10.85 -16.56
N LEU A 239 -22.72 -9.74 -16.07
CA LEU A 239 -23.34 -8.42 -16.13
C LEU A 239 -23.57 -7.92 -17.56
N PHE A 240 -22.62 -8.15 -18.46
CA PHE A 240 -22.73 -7.70 -19.85
C PHE A 240 -23.66 -8.61 -20.65
N MET A 241 -23.63 -9.91 -20.40
CA MET A 241 -24.57 -10.85 -21.01
C MET A 241 -26.01 -10.54 -20.57
N SER A 242 -26.26 -10.28 -19.29
CA SER A 242 -27.58 -9.89 -18.81
C SER A 242 -28.07 -8.61 -19.49
N LYS A 243 -27.19 -7.60 -19.65
CA LYS A 243 -27.50 -6.36 -20.37
C LYS A 243 -27.83 -6.58 -21.84
N LEU A 244 -27.14 -7.48 -22.52
CA LEU A 244 -27.43 -7.77 -23.93
C LEU A 244 -28.79 -8.49 -24.06
N ILE A 245 -29.12 -9.39 -23.14
CA ILE A 245 -30.42 -10.09 -23.08
C ILE A 245 -31.56 -9.10 -22.80
N GLU A 246 -31.40 -8.21 -21.80
CA GLU A 246 -32.37 -7.16 -21.47
C GLU A 246 -32.65 -6.22 -22.66
N ARG A 247 -31.65 -5.99 -23.50
CA ARG A 247 -31.76 -5.18 -24.73
C ARG A 247 -32.30 -5.96 -25.93
N GLY A 248 -32.58 -7.26 -25.78
CA GLY A 248 -33.05 -8.14 -26.86
C GLY A 248 -32.01 -8.41 -27.94
N LEU A 249 -30.72 -8.19 -27.65
CA LEU A 249 -29.62 -8.35 -28.62
C LEU A 249 -29.10 -9.79 -28.69
N VAL A 250 -29.36 -10.59 -27.65
CA VAL A 250 -29.02 -12.02 -27.56
C VAL A 250 -30.24 -12.77 -27.04
N THR A 251 -30.57 -13.89 -27.66
CA THR A 251 -31.62 -14.78 -27.17
C THR A 251 -30.98 -15.85 -26.29
N CYS A 252 -31.52 -16.08 -25.10
CA CYS A 252 -31.17 -17.27 -24.34
C CYS A 252 -31.75 -18.47 -25.09
N THR A 253 -30.93 -19.22 -25.83
CA THR A 253 -31.30 -20.60 -26.14
C THR A 253 -31.26 -21.37 -24.83
N PRO A 254 -32.38 -21.90 -24.31
CA PRO A 254 -32.30 -22.83 -23.20
C PRO A 254 -31.43 -24.00 -23.65
N ILE A 255 -30.36 -24.27 -22.90
CA ILE A 255 -29.58 -25.49 -23.06
C ILE A 255 -30.60 -26.64 -22.99
N PRO A 256 -30.76 -27.48 -24.03
CA PRO A 256 -31.58 -28.67 -23.89
C PRO A 256 -30.94 -29.49 -22.78
N THR A 257 -31.61 -29.52 -21.63
CA THR A 257 -31.26 -30.45 -20.56
C THR A 257 -31.35 -31.83 -21.21
N GLN A 258 -30.20 -32.50 -21.36
CA GLN A 258 -30.19 -33.91 -21.68
C GLN A 258 -30.88 -34.63 -20.51
N LYS A 259 -32.20 -34.79 -20.64
CA LYS A 259 -32.96 -35.82 -19.99
C LYS A 259 -33.08 -36.93 -21.01
N GLU A 260 -32.20 -37.91 -20.87
CA GLU A 260 -32.49 -39.35 -20.74
C GLU A 260 -31.18 -40.12 -20.54
#